data_AF-A0A9D2JZS0-F1
#
_entry.id   AF-A0A9D2JZS0-F1
#
_cell.length_a   1.000
_cell.length_b   1.000
_cell.length_c   1.000
_cell.angle_alpha   90.00
_cell.angle_beta   90.00
_cell.angle_gamma   90.00
#
_symmetry.space_group_name_H-M   'P 1'
#
loop_
_entity.id
_entity.type
_entity.pdbx_description
1 polymer ?
#
loop_
_entity_poly.entity_id
_entity_poly.type
_entity_poly.pdbx_seq_one_letter_code
_entity_poly.pdbx_strand_id
1 'polypeptide(L)'
;SWSMNHTGNIEGKMKEAKDTLFMAEKYMDELGKEFDSLRKKKLTDKQVMDYIEILLPVEDGSTPQQVRNMKRLQEDMKLRYFDAPDLQDVGNNAYRFINAVSDFATHSKPLRKTANYKENLFARTVEGNPLIDKAYQMVSAA
;
A
#
# COMPACT_ATOMS: atom_id res chain seq x y z
N SER A 1 -5.80 47.35 -25.30
CA SER A 1 -6.42 46.05 -24.97
C SER A 1 -5.31 45.03 -24.74
N TRP A 2 -5.42 44.18 -23.72
CA TRP A 2 -4.51 43.07 -23.48
C TRP A 2 -5.14 41.80 -24.05
N SER A 3 -4.42 41.05 -24.87
CA SER A 3 -4.84 39.73 -25.37
C SER A 3 -3.72 38.73 -25.14
N MET A 4 -4.05 37.61 -24.51
CA MET A 4 -3.17 36.46 -24.34
C MET A 4 -3.57 35.39 -25.36
N ASN A 5 -2.64 34.98 -26.22
CA ASN A 5 -2.87 33.86 -27.14
C ASN A 5 -2.83 32.55 -26.35
N HIS A 6 -3.99 31.90 -26.17
CA HIS A 6 -4.14 30.62 -25.48
C HIS A 6 -3.80 29.38 -26.34
N THR A 7 -3.26 29.57 -27.55
CA THR A 7 -2.94 28.47 -28.46
C THR A 7 -1.60 27.86 -28.07
N GLY A 8 -1.63 26.84 -27.21
CA GLY A 8 -0.43 26.08 -26.85
C GLY A 8 0.20 25.37 -28.07
N ASN A 9 1.53 25.35 -28.12
CA ASN A 9 2.30 24.70 -29.18
C ASN A 9 1.92 23.21 -29.29
N ILE A 10 1.33 22.81 -30.43
CA ILE A 10 0.90 21.43 -30.69
C ILE A 10 2.09 20.47 -30.68
N GLU A 11 3.24 20.85 -31.22
CA GLU A 11 4.46 20.02 -31.18
C GLU A 11 4.93 19.78 -29.74
N GLY A 12 4.85 20.82 -28.90
CA GLY A 12 5.14 20.70 -27.46
C GLY A 12 4.19 19.74 -26.76
N LYS A 13 2.88 19.85 -27.02
CA LYS A 13 1.87 18.93 -26.46
C LYS A 13 2.04 17.50 -26.95
N MET A 14 2.36 17.30 -28.23
CA MET A 14 2.65 15.97 -28.78
C MET A 14 3.88 15.35 -28.14
N LYS A 15 4.93 16.14 -27.90
CA LYS A 15 6.13 15.68 -27.20
C LYS A 15 5.85 15.32 -25.74
N GLU A 16 5.14 16.17 -25.00
CA GLU A 16 4.77 15.90 -23.61
C GLU A 16 3.90 14.63 -23.48
N ALA A 17 2.94 14.44 -24.39
CA ALA A 17 2.15 13.23 -24.44
C ALA A 17 3.01 11.99 -24.72
N LYS A 18 3.93 12.07 -25.70
CA LYS A 18 4.88 11.00 -26.02
C LYS A 18 5.73 10.65 -24.80
N ASP A 19 6.36 11.64 -24.16
CA ASP A 19 7.23 11.43 -23.01
C ASP A 19 6.46 10.81 -21.84
N THR A 20 5.24 11.28 -21.58
CA THR A 20 4.35 10.73 -20.54
C THR A 20 4.03 9.25 -20.79
N LEU A 21 3.70 8.89 -22.04
CA LEU A 21 3.40 7.50 -22.40
C LEU A 21 4.61 6.58 -22.23
N PHE A 22 5.80 7.00 -22.67
CA PHE A 22 7.02 6.23 -22.48
C PHE A 22 7.39 6.07 -21.00
N MET A 23 7.17 7.10 -20.18
CA MET A 23 7.39 7.00 -18.73
C MET A 23 6.39 6.03 -18.09
N ALA A 24 5.13 6.05 -18.52
CA ALA A 24 4.11 5.12 -18.04
C ALA A 24 4.42 3.67 -18.43
N GLU A 25 4.87 3.43 -19.67
CA GLU A 25 5.32 2.10 -20.14
C GLU A 25 6.46 1.59 -19.28
N LYS A 26 7.54 2.37 -19.17
CA LYS A 26 8.69 2.00 -18.33
C LYS A 26 8.29 1.73 -16.88
N TYR A 27 7.40 2.55 -16.32
CA TYR A 27 6.89 2.35 -14.97
C TYR A 27 6.15 1.01 -14.83
N MET A 28 5.23 0.71 -15.74
CA MET A 28 4.46 -0.53 -15.69
C MET A 28 5.33 -1.78 -15.90
N ASP A 29 6.37 -1.68 -16.74
CA ASP A 29 7.35 -2.75 -16.92
C ASP A 29 8.14 -3.03 -15.65
N GLU A 30 8.70 -1.99 -15.01
CA GLU A 30 9.44 -2.15 -13.75
C GLU A 30 8.52 -2.61 -12.61
N LEU A 31 7.28 -2.13 -12.57
CA LEU A 31 6.28 -2.57 -11.60
C LEU A 31 5.95 -4.06 -11.77
N GLY A 32 5.80 -4.53 -13.02
CA GLY A 32 5.58 -5.95 -13.32
C GLY A 32 6.74 -6.83 -12.85
N LYS A 33 7.98 -6.40 -13.09
CA LYS A 33 9.19 -7.11 -12.60
C LYS A 33 9.20 -7.19 -11.08
N GLU A 34 8.82 -6.13 -10.39
CA GLU A 34 8.76 -6.12 -8.94
C GLU A 34 7.67 -7.06 -8.41
N PHE A 35 6.50 -7.09 -9.04
CA PHE A 35 5.44 -8.06 -8.69
C PHE A 35 5.93 -9.51 -8.82
N ASP A 36 6.63 -9.82 -9.90
CA ASP A 36 7.21 -11.15 -10.10
C ASP A 36 8.28 -11.48 -9.06
N SER A 37 9.12 -10.50 -8.69
CA SER A 37 10.11 -10.64 -7.60
C SER A 37 9.43 -11.00 -6.28
N LEU A 38 8.41 -10.24 -5.89
CA LEU A 38 7.65 -10.46 -4.66
C LEU A 38 6.88 -11.79 -4.66
N ARG A 39 6.33 -12.22 -5.79
CA ARG A 39 5.62 -13.52 -5.90
C ARG A 39 6.55 -14.71 -5.68
N LYS A 40 7.83 -14.60 -6.02
CA LYS A 40 8.84 -15.64 -5.83
C LYS A 40 9.28 -15.79 -4.37
N LYS A 41 9.18 -14.72 -3.57
CA LYS A 41 9.48 -14.74 -2.13
C LYS A 41 8.34 -15.39 -1.35
N LYS A 42 8.49 -16.67 -1.03
CA LYS A 42 7.53 -17.41 -0.19
C LYS A 42 7.60 -16.94 1.25
N LEU A 43 6.43 -16.82 1.88
CA LEU A 43 6.32 -16.51 3.30
C LEU A 43 5.62 -17.66 4.00
N THR A 44 6.19 -18.10 5.11
CA THR A 44 5.51 -19.02 6.03
C THR A 44 4.47 -18.26 6.84
N ASP A 45 3.44 -18.96 7.30
CA ASP A 45 2.40 -18.37 8.15
C ASP A 45 3.02 -17.73 9.40
N LYS A 46 4.07 -18.34 9.97
CA LYS A 46 4.82 -17.76 11.09
C LYS A 46 5.46 -16.42 10.73
N GLN A 47 6.16 -16.32 9.59
CA GLN A 47 6.76 -15.06 9.16
C GLN A 47 5.71 -13.97 8.95
N VAL A 48 4.55 -14.32 8.39
CA VAL A 48 3.44 -13.38 8.21
C VAL A 48 2.97 -12.86 9.56
N MET A 49 2.75 -13.74 10.54
CA MET A 49 2.35 -13.34 11.89
C MET A 49 3.39 -12.45 12.56
N ASP A 50 4.68 -12.81 12.49
CA ASP A 50 5.78 -12.01 13.02
C ASP A 50 5.83 -10.61 12.36
N TYR A 51 5.60 -10.53 11.05
CA TYR A 51 5.55 -9.25 10.34
C TYR A 51 4.35 -8.39 10.73
N ILE A 52 3.18 -8.98 10.95
CA ILE A 52 2.00 -8.26 11.45
C ILE A 52 2.30 -7.65 12.83
N GLU A 53 2.97 -8.39 13.72
CA GLU A 53 3.36 -7.88 15.04
C GLU A 53 4.38 -6.74 14.95
N ILE A 54 5.34 -6.80 14.01
CA ILE A 54 6.30 -5.71 13.77
C ILE A 54 5.64 -4.46 13.17
N LEU A 55 4.63 -4.64 12.31
CA LEU A 55 3.89 -3.54 11.70
C LEU A 55 2.91 -2.88 12.68
N LEU A 56 2.30 -3.69 13.56
CA LEU A 56 1.28 -3.29 14.52
C LEU A 56 1.69 -3.71 15.95
N PRO A 57 2.74 -3.11 16.54
CA PRO A 57 3.26 -3.54 17.83
C PRO A 57 2.32 -3.20 18.98
N VAL A 58 2.22 -4.10 19.95
CA VAL A 58 1.64 -3.79 21.26
C VAL A 58 2.74 -3.18 22.11
N GLU A 59 2.63 -1.89 22.44
CA GLU A 59 3.64 -1.19 23.23
C GLU A 59 3.64 -1.66 24.69
N ASP A 60 4.85 -1.78 25.27
CA ASP A 60 5.02 -2.05 26.69
C ASP A 60 4.36 -0.94 27.54
N GLY A 61 3.59 -1.34 28.55
CA GLY A 61 2.83 -0.41 29.37
C GLY A 61 1.48 0.02 28.78
N SER A 62 1.07 -0.55 27.63
CA SER A 62 -0.28 -0.35 27.09
C SER A 62 -1.38 -0.72 28.09
N THR A 63 -2.41 0.12 28.19
CA THR A 63 -3.61 -0.21 28.97
C THR A 63 -4.32 -1.45 28.40
N PRO A 64 -5.11 -2.18 29.20
CA PRO A 64 -5.87 -3.32 28.71
C PRO A 64 -6.76 -2.99 27.49
N GLN A 65 -7.28 -1.76 27.41
CA GLN A 65 -8.08 -1.32 26.26
C GLN A 65 -7.22 -1.08 25.01
N GLN A 66 -6.03 -0.49 25.15
CA GLN A 66 -5.11 -0.31 24.02
C GLN A 66 -4.63 -1.66 23.47
N VAL A 67 -4.31 -2.61 24.35
CA VAL A 67 -3.95 -3.98 23.94
C VAL A 67 -5.09 -4.63 23.15
N ARG A 68 -6.34 -4.54 23.65
CA ARG A 68 -7.51 -5.08 22.92
C ARG A 68 -7.70 -4.42 21.56
N ASN A 69 -7.53 -3.10 21.48
CA ASN A 69 -7.63 -2.35 20.23
C ASN A 69 -6.55 -2.78 19.23
N MET A 70 -5.31 -2.94 19.69
CA MET A 70 -4.20 -3.35 18.82
C MET A 70 -4.38 -4.77 18.31
N LYS A 71 -4.76 -5.72 19.18
CA LYS A 71 -5.08 -7.09 18.76
C LYS A 71 -6.19 -7.13 17.72
N ARG A 72 -7.21 -6.28 17.83
CA ARG A 72 -8.27 -6.18 16.82
C ARG A 72 -7.73 -5.73 15.45
N LEU A 73 -6.76 -4.81 15.42
CA LEU A 73 -6.13 -4.38 14.17
C LEU A 73 -5.25 -5.48 13.56
N GLN A 74 -4.50 -6.21 14.41
CA GLN A 74 -3.70 -7.35 13.99
C GLN A 74 -4.58 -8.46 13.39
N GLU A 75 -5.71 -8.78 14.02
CA GLU A 75 -6.67 -9.76 13.49
C GLU A 75 -7.30 -9.29 12.17
N ASP A 76 -7.63 -7.99 12.00
CA ASP A 76 -8.12 -7.48 10.72
C ASP A 76 -7.08 -7.64 9.59
N MET A 77 -5.82 -7.33 9.87
CA MET A 77 -4.72 -7.52 8.92
C MET A 77 -4.50 -9.01 8.58
N LYS A 78 -4.61 -9.88 9.59
CA LYS A 78 -4.52 -11.33 9.42
C LYS A 78 -5.65 -11.86 8.53
N LEU A 79 -6.90 -11.49 8.80
CA LEU A 79 -8.05 -11.90 7.99
C LEU A 79 -7.87 -11.47 6.53
N ARG A 80 -7.36 -10.26 6.28
CA ARG A 80 -7.07 -9.81 4.91
C ARG A 80 -6.00 -10.65 4.23
N TYR A 81 -4.95 -11.03 4.95
CA TYR A 81 -3.94 -11.91 4.37
C TYR A 81 -4.50 -13.30 4.06
N PHE A 82 -5.10 -13.98 5.04
CA PHE A 82 -5.46 -15.39 4.93
C PHE A 82 -6.79 -15.65 4.20
N ASP A 83 -7.78 -14.77 4.38
CA ASP A 83 -9.16 -15.06 4.03
C ASP A 83 -9.75 -14.12 2.95
N ALA A 84 -9.03 -13.08 2.54
CA ALA A 84 -9.53 -12.16 1.51
C ALA A 84 -9.74 -12.89 0.16
N PRO A 85 -10.94 -12.77 -0.44
CA PRO A 85 -11.32 -13.56 -1.62
C PRO A 85 -10.49 -13.20 -2.86
N ASP A 86 -10.07 -11.95 -3.00
CA ASP A 86 -9.24 -11.45 -4.10
C ASP A 86 -7.79 -11.94 -4.03
N LEU A 87 -7.34 -12.45 -2.88
CA LEU A 87 -5.98 -12.92 -2.66
C LEU A 87 -5.83 -14.45 -2.66
N GLN A 88 -6.92 -15.20 -2.82
CA GLN A 88 -6.92 -16.67 -2.69
C GLN A 88 -5.97 -17.35 -3.68
N ASP A 89 -5.95 -16.90 -4.94
CA ASP A 89 -5.16 -17.52 -6.01
C ASP A 89 -3.72 -16.99 -6.11
N VAL A 90 -3.35 -16.02 -5.28
CA VAL A 90 -2.02 -15.38 -5.29
C VAL A 90 -0.97 -16.28 -4.63
N GLY A 91 -1.40 -17.14 -3.70
CA GLY A 91 -0.54 -18.02 -2.89
C GLY A 91 0.22 -17.31 -1.77
N ASN A 92 0.92 -18.06 -0.93
CA ASN A 92 1.59 -17.52 0.27
C ASN A 92 2.96 -16.94 -0.08
N ASN A 93 2.99 -15.65 -0.44
CA ASN A 93 4.19 -14.93 -0.85
C ASN A 93 4.16 -13.46 -0.37
N ALA A 94 5.28 -12.76 -0.57
CA ALA A 94 5.43 -11.35 -0.22
C ALA A 94 4.44 -10.45 -1.00
N TYR A 95 4.12 -10.79 -2.25
CA TYR A 95 3.15 -10.02 -3.03
C TYR A 95 1.76 -10.05 -2.39
N ARG A 96 1.29 -11.21 -1.95
CA ARG A 96 0.03 -11.34 -1.16
C ARG A 96 0.09 -10.51 0.12
N PHE A 97 1.22 -10.53 0.81
CA PHE A 97 1.40 -9.78 2.06
C PHE A 97 1.30 -8.27 1.85
N ILE A 98 1.97 -7.72 0.84
CA ILE A 98 1.92 -6.29 0.53
C ILE A 98 0.51 -5.85 0.13
N ASN A 99 -0.22 -6.66 -0.65
CA ASN A 99 -1.60 -6.36 -0.99
C ASN A 99 -2.51 -6.35 0.24
N ALA A 100 -2.36 -7.33 1.16
CA ALA A 100 -3.12 -7.35 2.40
C ALA A 100 -2.84 -6.14 3.30
N VAL A 101 -1.57 -5.72 3.41
CA VAL A 101 -1.18 -4.50 4.14
C VAL A 101 -1.74 -3.24 3.47
N SER A 102 -1.71 -3.17 2.14
CA SER A 102 -2.27 -2.05 1.37
C SER A 102 -3.78 -1.92 1.58
N ASP A 103 -4.51 -3.02 1.46
CA ASP A 103 -5.95 -3.10 1.72
C ASP A 103 -6.26 -2.71 3.17
N PHE A 104 -5.49 -3.22 4.15
CA PHE A 104 -5.61 -2.77 5.54
C PHE A 104 -5.40 -1.25 5.68
N ALA A 105 -4.33 -0.71 5.10
CA ALA A 105 -3.95 0.69 5.29
C ALA A 105 -4.94 1.66 4.65
N THR A 106 -5.65 1.23 3.60
CA THR A 106 -6.54 2.08 2.80
C THR A 106 -8.03 1.85 3.09
N HIS A 107 -8.44 0.63 3.47
CA HIS A 107 -9.85 0.26 3.62
C HIS A 107 -10.25 -0.13 5.06
N SER A 108 -9.32 -0.18 6.00
CA SER A 108 -9.68 -0.42 7.41
C SER A 108 -10.52 0.72 7.99
N LYS A 109 -11.59 0.34 8.69
CA LYS A 109 -12.41 1.32 9.42
C LYS A 109 -11.63 1.76 10.67
N PRO A 110 -11.28 3.05 10.81
CA PRO A 110 -10.56 3.51 11.98
C PRO A 110 -11.45 3.40 13.21
N LEU A 111 -10.84 3.15 14.38
CA LEU A 111 -11.55 3.07 15.66
C LEU A 111 -12.27 4.39 16.01
N ARG A 112 -11.74 5.52 15.53
CA ARG A 112 -12.36 6.85 15.60
C ARG A 112 -12.25 7.54 14.24
N LYS A 113 -13.38 7.96 13.67
CA LYS A 113 -13.39 8.78 12.45
C LYS A 113 -13.34 10.26 12.81
N THR A 114 -12.40 10.98 12.21
CA THR A 114 -12.36 12.45 12.24
C THR A 114 -13.27 13.02 11.15
N ALA A 115 -13.62 14.31 11.25
CA ALA A 115 -14.41 15.00 10.22
C ALA A 115 -13.75 14.90 8.84
N ASN A 116 -12.42 15.07 8.78
CA ASN A 116 -11.64 15.09 7.54
C ASN A 116 -10.99 13.72 7.23
N TYR A 117 -11.63 12.61 7.65
CA TYR A 117 -11.02 11.29 7.53
C TYR A 117 -10.71 10.91 6.08
N LYS A 118 -11.59 11.25 5.13
CA LYS A 118 -11.42 10.88 3.71
C LYS A 118 -10.30 11.66 3.06
N GLU A 119 -10.19 12.94 3.37
CA GLU A 119 -9.15 13.84 2.87
C GLU A 119 -7.77 13.41 3.38
N ASN A 120 -7.68 13.10 4.68
CA ASN A 120 -6.44 12.60 5.29
C ASN A 120 -6.04 11.23 4.72
N LEU A 121 -7.00 10.36 4.44
CA LEU A 121 -6.75 9.07 3.82
C LEU A 121 -6.22 9.24 2.39
N PHE A 122 -6.86 10.09 1.60
CA PHE A 122 -6.44 10.40 0.23
C PHE A 122 -5.02 10.97 0.19
N ALA A 123 -4.71 11.95 1.04
CA ALA A 123 -3.36 12.54 1.13
C ALA A 123 -2.30 11.47 1.40
N ARG A 124 -2.53 10.58 2.36
CA ARG A 124 -1.62 9.45 2.66
C ARG A 124 -1.48 8.45 1.52
N THR A 125 -2.53 8.24 0.73
CA THR A 125 -2.45 7.34 -0.43
C THR A 125 -1.62 7.96 -1.56
N VAL A 126 -1.73 9.27 -1.76
CA VAL A 126 -1.03 9.99 -2.84
C VAL A 126 0.42 10.29 -2.47
N GLU A 127 0.68 10.70 -1.24
CA GLU A 127 2.01 11.10 -0.76
C GLU A 127 2.88 9.92 -0.31
N GLY A 128 2.27 8.75 -0.08
CA GLY A 128 2.94 7.55 0.42
C GLY A 128 2.44 7.15 1.80
N ASN A 129 2.33 5.84 2.02
CA ASN A 129 1.82 5.28 3.26
C ASN A 129 2.95 4.58 4.04
N PRO A 130 3.39 5.12 5.19
CA PRO A 130 4.52 4.58 5.94
C PRO A 130 4.37 3.10 6.33
N LEU A 131 3.14 2.62 6.50
CA LEU A 131 2.88 1.23 6.84
C LEU A 131 3.17 0.30 5.64
N ILE A 132 2.76 0.71 4.44
CA ILE A 132 3.01 -0.03 3.20
C ILE A 132 4.50 -0.01 2.89
N ASP A 133 5.14 1.15 3.03
CA ASP A 133 6.59 1.30 2.79
C ASP A 133 7.40 0.42 3.73
N LYS A 134 7.07 0.40 5.03
CA LYS A 134 7.70 -0.47 6.02
C LYS A 134 7.50 -1.94 5.66
N ALA A 135 6.29 -2.34 5.28
CA ALA A 135 6.02 -3.72 4.88
C ALA A 135 6.84 -4.13 3.64
N TYR A 136 6.94 -3.25 2.65
CA TYR A 136 7.75 -3.47 1.45
C TYR A 136 9.22 -3.62 1.79
N GLN A 137 9.77 -2.76 2.64
CA GLN A 137 11.16 -2.87 3.10
C GLN A 137 11.41 -4.20 3.82
N MET A 138 10.50 -4.63 4.70
CA MET A 138 10.62 -5.89 5.44
C MET A 138 10.68 -7.11 4.52
N VAL A 139 9.79 -7.19 3.52
CA VAL A 139 9.79 -8.32 2.58
C VAL A 139 10.87 -8.22 1.51
N SER A 140 11.40 -7.02 1.26
CA SER A 140 12.49 -6.81 0.31
C SER A 140 13.85 -7.18 0.90
N ALA A 141 14.03 -6.96 2.22
CA ALA A 141 15.26 -7.27 2.94
C ALA A 141 15.42 -8.76 3.32
N ALA A 142 14.33 -9.52 3.30
CA ALA A 142 14.30 -10.97 3.51
C ALA A 142 14.60 -11.76 2.22
#